data_AF-A0A2H3DMN1-F1
#
_entry.id   AF-A0A2H3DMN1-F1
#
_cell.length_a   1.000
_cell.length_b   1.000
_cell.length_c   1.000
_cell.angle_alpha   90.00
_cell.angle_beta   90.00
_cell.angle_gamma   90.00
#
_symmetry.space_group_name_H-M   'P 1'
#
loop_
_entity.id
_entity.type
_entity.pdbx_description
1 polymer ?
#
loop_
_entity_poly.entity_id
_entity_poly.type
_entity_poly.pdbx_seq_one_letter_code
_entity_poly.pdbx_strand_id
1 'polypeptide(L)'
;MPGTREETIKHLLAWIMDSNGSILWCSGLVGMGKSSIVGTLHKLLSFEMSNHSRLAAFIRYDRTLYQDLSSCLLLTLWACSTIA
;
A
#
# COMPACT_ATOMS: atom_id res chain seq x y z
N MET A 1 22.69 -1.00 8.40
CA MET A 1 23.45 -1.24 7.14
C MET A 1 22.59 -0.70 6.00
N PRO A 2 23.12 0.16 5.13
CA PRO A 2 22.38 0.61 3.95
C PRO A 2 21.93 -0.60 3.11
N GLY A 3 20.66 -0.59 2.68
CA GLY A 3 20.07 -1.70 1.91
C GLY A 3 19.38 -2.78 2.75
N THR A 4 19.23 -2.62 4.06
CA THR A 4 18.39 -3.54 4.85
C THR A 4 16.91 -3.32 4.55
N ARG A 5 16.13 -4.39 4.72
CA ARG A 5 14.67 -4.36 4.57
C ARG A 5 14.01 -3.29 5.45
N GLU A 6 14.52 -3.06 6.65
CA GLU A 6 14.02 -2.03 7.58
C GLU A 6 14.25 -0.61 7.07
N GLU A 7 15.42 -0.33 6.48
CA GLU A 7 15.75 0.97 5.88
C GLU A 7 14.77 1.27 4.72
N THR A 8 14.53 0.27 3.87
CA THR A 8 13.57 0.37 2.77
C THR A 8 12.15 0.65 3.28
N ILE A 9 11.72 -0.02 4.34
CA ILE A 9 10.40 0.21 4.95
C ILE A 9 10.29 1.64 5.48
N LYS A 10 11.31 2.14 6.20
CA LYS A 10 11.33 3.52 6.72
C LYS A 10 11.26 4.54 5.60
N HIS A 11 12.03 4.34 4.54
CA HIS A 11 12.04 5.24 3.39
C HIS A 11 10.68 5.28 2.68
N LEU A 12 10.05 4.11 2.48
CA LEU A 12 8.72 4.01 1.90
C LEU A 12 7.64 4.66 2.79
N LEU A 13 7.71 4.47 4.11
CA LEU A 13 6.79 5.15 5.04
C LEU A 13 6.91 6.66 4.96
N ALA A 14 8.15 7.18 4.99
CA ALA A 14 8.38 8.62 4.86
C ALA A 14 7.82 9.16 3.53
N TRP A 15 8.03 8.42 2.43
CA TRP A 15 7.48 8.78 1.12
C TRP A 15 5.93 8.79 1.13
N ILE A 16 5.28 7.80 1.73
CA ILE A 16 3.81 7.75 1.83
C ILE A 16 3.27 8.92 2.63
N MET A 17 3.93 9.28 3.74
CA MET A 17 3.48 10.36 4.61
C MET A 17 3.62 11.75 3.98
N ASP A 18 4.62 11.94 3.11
CA ASP A 18 4.84 13.18 2.34
C ASP A 18 4.07 13.20 1.01
N SER A 19 3.61 12.04 0.54
CA SER A 19 2.91 11.93 -0.74
C SER A 19 1.54 12.61 -0.74
N ASN A 20 1.27 13.35 -1.81
CA ASN A 20 -0.07 13.84 -2.14
C ASN A 20 -0.44 13.41 -3.56
N GLY A 21 -1.16 12.29 -3.69
CA GLY A 21 -1.62 11.76 -4.98
C GLY A 21 -0.51 11.19 -5.88
N SER A 22 0.64 10.80 -5.32
CA SER A 22 1.75 10.24 -6.11
C SER A 22 1.68 8.72 -6.28
N ILE A 23 2.31 8.23 -7.34
CA ILE A 23 2.38 6.80 -7.69
C ILE A 23 3.82 6.32 -7.56
N LEU A 24 4.01 5.20 -6.85
CA LEU A 24 5.30 4.52 -6.76
C LEU A 24 5.25 3.18 -7.51
N TRP A 25 6.23 2.96 -8.39
CA TRP A 25 6.38 1.70 -9.11
C TRP A 25 7.51 0.84 -8.51
N CYS A 26 7.14 -0.29 -7.90
CA CYS A 26 8.11 -1.22 -7.31
C CYS A 26 8.46 -2.35 -8.29
N SER A 27 9.67 -2.35 -8.84
CA SER A 27 10.17 -3.40 -9.73
C SER A 27 11.16 -4.36 -9.01
N GLY A 28 11.44 -5.50 -9.63
CA GLY A 28 12.51 -6.42 -9.21
C GLY A 28 12.17 -7.89 -9.43
N LEU A 29 13.12 -8.78 -9.13
CA LEU A 29 12.97 -10.22 -9.34
C LEU A 29 11.82 -10.85 -8.53
N VAL A 30 11.21 -11.91 -9.05
CA VAL A 30 10.23 -12.73 -8.31
C VAL A 30 10.91 -13.30 -7.06
N GLY A 31 10.17 -13.40 -5.94
CA GLY A 31 10.71 -13.93 -4.68
C GLY A 31 11.43 -12.91 -3.77
N MET A 32 11.72 -11.71 -4.25
CA MET A 32 12.35 -10.62 -3.43
C MET A 32 11.42 -10.01 -2.35
N GLY A 33 10.28 -10.64 -2.07
CA GLY A 33 9.41 -10.21 -0.97
C GLY A 33 8.75 -8.84 -1.15
N LYS A 34 8.59 -8.32 -2.39
CA LYS A 34 7.87 -7.06 -2.66
C LYS A 34 6.51 -6.99 -1.97
N SER A 35 5.67 -8.01 -2.19
CA SER A 35 4.35 -8.12 -1.54
C SER A 35 4.44 -8.25 -0.02
N SER A 36 5.53 -8.84 0.50
CA SER A 36 5.79 -8.93 1.93
C SER A 36 6.14 -7.58 2.54
N ILE A 37 6.91 -6.72 1.84
CA ILE A 37 7.20 -5.35 2.27
C ILE A 37 5.89 -4.54 2.33
N VAL A 38 5.06 -4.62 1.27
CA VAL A 38 3.76 -3.93 1.23
C VAL A 38 2.83 -4.41 2.36
N GLY A 39 2.84 -5.71 2.67
CA GLY A 39 2.08 -6.24 3.81
C GLY A 39 2.57 -5.71 5.16
N THR A 40 3.88 -5.49 5.34
CA THR A 40 4.43 -4.84 6.53
C THR A 40 4.04 -3.37 6.60
N LEU A 41 4.11 -2.64 5.48
CA LEU A 41 3.69 -1.24 5.40
C LEU A 41 2.22 -1.06 5.78
N HIS A 42 1.34 -1.92 5.27
CA HIS A 42 -0.08 -1.90 5.62
C HIS A 42 -0.30 -1.97 7.13
N LYS A 43 0.35 -2.92 7.82
CA LYS A 43 0.24 -3.05 9.29
C LYS A 43 0.71 -1.81 10.03
N LEU A 44 1.83 -1.23 9.60
CA LEU A 44 2.40 -0.04 10.23
C LEU A 44 1.51 1.18 10.02
N LEU A 45 1.01 1.39 8.80
CA LEU A 45 0.09 2.49 8.49
C LEU A 45 -1.24 2.34 9.22
N SER A 46 -1.82 1.13 9.29
CA SER A 46 -3.05 0.90 10.06
C SER A 46 -2.85 1.27 11.55
N PHE A 47 -1.69 0.94 12.12
CA PHE A 47 -1.37 1.29 13.49
C PHE A 47 -1.20 2.82 13.68
N GLU A 48 -0.35 3.45 12.87
CA GLU A 48 -0.11 4.90 12.95
C GLU A 48 -1.38 5.72 12.70
N MET A 49 -2.18 5.37 11.70
CA MET A 49 -3.39 6.12 11.37
C MET A 49 -4.47 5.99 12.43
N SER A 50 -4.53 4.83 13.12
CA SER A 50 -5.43 4.65 14.27
C SER A 50 -5.12 5.60 15.42
N ASN A 51 -3.85 5.96 15.61
CA ASN A 51 -3.43 6.91 16.67
C ASN A 51 -3.68 8.37 16.29
N HIS A 52 -3.76 8.69 14.99
CA HIS A 52 -3.84 10.08 14.49
C HIS A 52 -5.28 10.55 14.15
N SER A 53 -6.32 9.75 14.44
CA SER A 53 -7.73 10.08 14.12
C SER A 53 -7.98 10.47 12.66
N ARG A 54 -7.13 10.00 11.72
CA ARG A 54 -7.26 10.28 10.29
C ARG A 54 -7.91 9.08 9.61
N LEU A 55 -8.99 9.32 8.86
CA LEU A 55 -9.61 8.31 8.03
C LEU A 55 -8.63 7.85 6.94
N ALA A 56 -8.55 6.54 6.76
CA ALA A 56 -7.63 5.89 5.86
C ALA A 56 -8.30 4.68 5.22
N ALA A 57 -8.02 4.45 3.95
CA ALA A 57 -8.30 3.18 3.33
C ALA A 57 -7.09 2.66 2.59
N PHE A 58 -6.90 1.36 2.69
CA PHE A 58 -5.89 0.64 1.95
C PHE A 58 -6.57 -0.38 1.05
N ILE A 59 -6.35 -0.25 -0.26
CA ILE A 59 -6.91 -1.14 -1.26
C ILE A 59 -5.77 -1.94 -1.86
N ARG A 60 -5.87 -3.27 -1.79
CA ARG A 60 -4.92 -4.18 -2.41
C ARG A 60 -5.61 -4.94 -3.52
N TYR A 61 -5.09 -4.79 -4.73
CA TYR A 61 -5.53 -5.56 -5.88
C TYR A 61 -4.45 -6.58 -6.28
N ASP A 62 -4.88 -7.81 -6.53
CA ASP A 62 -4.02 -8.88 -7.06
C ASP A 62 -4.65 -9.42 -8.34
N ARG A 63 -3.96 -9.21 -9.47
CA ARG A 63 -4.43 -9.64 -10.79
C ARG A 63 -4.54 -11.16 -10.92
N THR A 64 -3.79 -11.92 -10.12
CA THR A 64 -3.87 -13.38 -10.14
C THR A 64 -5.16 -13.90 -9.51
N LEU A 65 -5.71 -13.15 -8.56
CA LEU A 65 -6.98 -13.46 -7.89
C LEU A 65 -8.18 -12.87 -8.64
N TYR A 66 -8.00 -11.71 -9.29
CA TYR A 66 -9.05 -11.01 -10.03
C TYR A 66 -8.59 -10.79 -11.46
N GLN A 67 -9.01 -11.68 -12.36
CA GLN A 67 -8.58 -11.62 -13.77
C GLN A 67 -9.29 -10.52 -14.56
N ASP A 68 -10.45 -10.07 -14.08
CA ASP A 68 -11.26 -9.03 -14.71
C ASP A 68 -10.93 -7.64 -14.12
N LEU A 69 -10.52 -6.72 -14.99
CA LEU A 69 -10.25 -5.32 -14.67
C LEU A 69 -11.50 -4.59 -14.14
N SER A 70 -12.69 -5.02 -14.56
CA SER A 70 -13.97 -4.48 -14.10
C SER A 70 -14.13 -4.65 -12.57
N SER A 71 -13.59 -5.75 -12.03
CA SER A 71 -13.59 -6.01 -10.59
C SER A 71 -12.71 -5.02 -9.81
N CYS A 72 -11.60 -4.57 -10.40
CA CYS A 72 -10.73 -3.55 -9.81
C CYS A 72 -11.42 -2.18 -9.75
N LEU A 73 -12.10 -1.81 -10.84
CA LEU A 73 -12.83 -0.54 -10.92
C LEU A 73 -14.00 -0.51 -9.92
N LEU A 74 -14.72 -1.62 -9.80
CA LEU A 74 -15.81 -1.74 -8.83
C LEU A 74 -15.29 -1.64 -7.38
N LEU A 75 -14.18 -2.32 -7.06
CA LEU A 75 -13.57 -2.30 -5.73
C LEU A 75 -13.18 -0.88 -5.30
N THR A 76 -12.57 -0.11 -6.21
CA THR A 76 -12.12 1.26 -5.93
C THR A 76 -13.30 2.24 -5.79
N LEU A 77 -14.32 2.12 -6.63
CA LEU A 77 -15.55 2.92 -6.51
C LEU A 77 -16.30 2.63 -5.20
N TRP A 78 -16.43 1.36 -4.82
CA TRP A 78 -17.12 0.97 -3.58
C TRP A 78 -16.39 1.46 -2.33
N ALA A 79 -15.05 1.37 -2.33
CA ALA A 79 -14.23 1.89 -1.25
C ALA A 79 -14.37 3.41 -1.10
N CYS A 80 -14.30 4.18 -2.21
CA CYS A 80 -14.50 5.64 -2.17
C CYS A 80 -15.87 6.02 -1.58
N SER A 81 -16.94 5.32 -1.96
CA SER A 81 -18.30 5.58 -1.44
C SER A 81 -18.47 5.24 0.04
N THR A 82 -17.58 4.45 0.63
CA THR A 82 -17.65 4.06 2.05
C THR A 82 -16.92 5.04 2.96
N ILE A 83 -16.01 5.85 2.41
CA ILE A 83 -15.12 6.76 3.17
C ILE A 83 -15.61 8.21 3.09
N ALA A 84 -16.39 8.56 2.06
CA ALA A 84 -16.98 9.89 1.86
C ALA A 84 -18.28 10.05 2.66
#